data_AF-A0A0D3A3A3-F1
#
_entry.id   AF-A0A0D3A3A3-F1
#
_cell.length_a   1.000
_cell.length_b   1.000
_cell.length_c   1.000
_cell.angle_alpha   90.00
_cell.angle_beta   90.00
_cell.angle_gamma   90.00
#
_symmetry.space_group_name_H-M   'P 1'
#
loop_
_entity.id
_entity.type
_entity.pdbx_description
1 polymer ?
#
loop_
_entity_poly.entity_id
_entity_poly.type
_entity_poly.pdbx_seq_one_letter_code
_entity_poly.pdbx_strand_id
1 'polypeptide(L)'
;MGDSSPEEYDPDYARFAAEIRALLKENGEDKKPFSSSYDPADGGWSTYVTDANAFFAGRRIKPQAWRVHYDRGLCARLALYCYNLQNGTAYDFQVIIQIHEQNRLSFTKSFITFDAVNPSDPTSPLTFETCVKHVDDQVTFVPKLWWETHICRVEGSDEADYEWDEGAVNDYYKDEMPEWLSDDRQQRCYVVEQSELHDKKNGWLPLLTEFAFFTKWNGPLSPGEIEDCRPLITQHVVVETHGEGEKEPRDKLIAANAIFYITFDCVEDPTKGRYRAVVRKTMDGKPGHMRLEVTCSRV
;
A
#
# COMPACT_ATOMS: atom_id res chain seq x y z
N MET A 1 4.05 -8.11 -36.41
CA MET A 1 3.00 -8.93 -35.79
C MET A 1 3.72 -9.99 -34.98
N GLY A 2 4.03 -9.67 -33.73
CA GLY A 2 4.58 -10.61 -32.75
C GLY A 2 3.45 -10.87 -31.76
N ASP A 3 3.05 -12.12 -31.68
CA ASP A 3 1.94 -12.63 -30.87
C ASP A 3 2.41 -12.67 -29.41
N SER A 4 1.96 -11.70 -28.59
CA SER A 4 2.19 -11.73 -27.15
C SER A 4 1.22 -12.73 -26.55
N SER A 5 1.69 -13.95 -26.29
CA SER A 5 0.93 -14.95 -25.54
C SER A 5 0.51 -14.36 -24.18
N PRO A 6 -0.74 -14.58 -23.72
CA PRO A 6 -1.11 -14.24 -22.35
C PRO A 6 -0.25 -15.09 -21.41
N GLU A 7 0.41 -14.45 -20.44
CA GLU A 7 1.11 -15.16 -19.37
C GLU A 7 0.15 -16.20 -18.76
N GLU A 8 0.59 -17.45 -18.81
CA GLU A 8 -0.21 -18.64 -18.54
C GLU A 8 -0.70 -18.62 -17.08
N TYR A 9 -2.01 -18.71 -16.89
CA TYR A 9 -2.68 -18.86 -15.61
C TYR A 9 -2.01 -19.98 -14.79
N ASP A 10 -1.38 -19.64 -13.66
CA ASP A 10 -0.77 -20.63 -12.76
C ASP A 10 -1.89 -21.46 -12.08
N PRO A 11 -2.09 -22.73 -12.47
CA PRO A 11 -3.18 -23.55 -11.95
C PRO A 11 -2.91 -24.02 -10.51
N ASP A 12 -1.65 -23.97 -10.05
CA ASP A 12 -1.31 -24.27 -8.66
C ASP A 12 -1.78 -23.12 -7.75
N TYR A 13 -1.85 -21.89 -8.25
CA TYR A 13 -2.32 -20.71 -7.52
C TYR A 13 -3.79 -20.80 -7.07
N ALA A 14 -4.69 -21.24 -7.94
CA ALA A 14 -6.11 -21.33 -7.62
C ALA A 14 -6.43 -22.52 -6.68
N ARG A 15 -5.73 -23.64 -6.86
CA ARG A 15 -5.80 -24.79 -5.94
C ARG A 15 -5.33 -24.39 -4.55
N PHE A 16 -4.21 -23.68 -4.47
CA PHE A 16 -3.63 -23.22 -3.23
C PHE A 16 -4.51 -22.19 -2.51
N ALA A 17 -5.09 -21.23 -3.23
CA ALA A 17 -6.05 -20.28 -2.68
C ALA A 17 -7.27 -20.97 -2.04
N ALA A 18 -7.73 -22.07 -2.64
CA ALA A 18 -8.82 -22.87 -2.10
C ALA A 18 -8.42 -23.63 -0.82
N GLU A 19 -7.19 -24.15 -0.76
CA GLU A 19 -6.62 -24.81 0.42
C GLU A 19 -6.48 -23.84 1.61
N ILE A 20 -5.95 -22.64 1.38
CA ILE A 20 -5.86 -21.60 2.43
C ILE A 20 -7.25 -21.19 2.94
N ARG A 21 -8.20 -20.95 2.03
CA ARG A 21 -9.59 -20.61 2.40
C ARG A 21 -10.27 -21.74 3.19
N ALA A 22 -9.92 -23.00 2.95
CA ALA A 22 -10.43 -24.14 3.71
C ALA A 22 -9.83 -24.17 5.13
N LEU A 23 -8.52 -23.97 5.27
CA LEU A 23 -7.82 -23.95 6.56
C LEU A 23 -8.25 -22.78 7.46
N LEU A 24 -8.43 -21.59 6.89
CA LEU A 24 -8.94 -20.43 7.63
C LEU A 24 -10.40 -20.61 8.07
N LYS A 25 -11.19 -21.39 7.33
CA LYS A 25 -12.56 -21.76 7.74
C LYS A 25 -12.60 -22.82 8.84
N GLU A 26 -11.64 -23.75 8.88
CA GLU A 26 -11.55 -24.77 9.94
C GLU A 26 -11.14 -24.17 11.30
N ASN A 27 -10.42 -23.05 11.31
CA ASN A 27 -9.96 -22.38 12.53
C ASN A 27 -10.93 -21.29 13.06
N GLY A 28 -12.05 -21.03 12.39
CA GLY A 28 -13.01 -19.99 12.77
C GLY A 28 -14.45 -20.50 12.79
N GLU A 29 -14.98 -20.84 13.96
CA GLU A 29 -16.40 -21.17 14.14
C GLU A 29 -17.32 -19.96 13.86
N ASP A 30 -18.37 -20.24 13.08
CA ASP A 30 -19.65 -19.55 12.88
C ASP A 30 -19.71 -18.10 12.32
N LYS A 31 -19.87 -18.03 10.99
CA LYS A 31 -20.45 -16.87 10.28
C LYS A 31 -21.98 -16.86 10.38
N LYS A 32 -22.57 -15.84 11.00
CA LYS A 32 -23.91 -15.36 10.59
C LYS A 32 -23.77 -14.50 9.33
N PRO A 33 -24.59 -14.72 8.28
CA PRO A 33 -24.49 -13.93 7.06
C PRO A 33 -24.97 -12.49 7.30
N PHE A 34 -24.13 -11.52 6.95
CA PHE A 34 -24.49 -10.11 6.93
C PHE A 34 -25.40 -9.86 5.72
N SER A 35 -26.62 -9.39 5.96
CA SER A 35 -27.57 -8.97 4.94
C SER A 35 -27.10 -7.66 4.31
N SER A 36 -26.76 -7.69 3.02
CA SER A 36 -26.44 -6.51 2.21
C SER A 36 -27.73 -5.95 1.61
N SER A 37 -28.31 -4.93 2.22
CA SER A 37 -29.37 -4.13 1.56
C SER A 37 -28.72 -3.12 0.62
N TYR A 38 -28.63 -3.49 -0.67
CA TYR A 38 -28.40 -2.54 -1.74
C TYR A 38 -29.62 -1.61 -1.85
N ASP A 39 -29.40 -0.30 -1.81
CA ASP A 39 -30.40 0.72 -2.13
C ASP A 39 -30.01 1.40 -3.46
N PRO A 40 -30.75 1.23 -4.56
CA PRO A 40 -30.30 1.60 -5.91
C PRO A 40 -30.45 3.08 -6.29
N ALA A 41 -30.70 3.98 -5.34
CA ALA A 41 -31.20 5.33 -5.65
C ALA A 41 -30.14 6.43 -5.88
N ASP A 42 -28.84 6.18 -5.70
CA ASP A 42 -27.83 7.27 -5.72
C ASP A 42 -27.07 7.40 -7.06
N GLY A 43 -27.81 7.27 -8.16
CA GLY A 43 -27.32 7.44 -9.52
C GLY A 43 -27.39 8.90 -9.97
N GLY A 44 -26.39 9.71 -9.61
CA GLY A 44 -26.23 11.07 -10.10
C GLY A 44 -24.76 11.44 -10.27
N TRP A 45 -24.20 11.21 -11.46
CA TRP A 45 -22.85 11.66 -11.81
C TRP A 45 -22.81 13.17 -12.03
N SER A 46 -21.82 13.84 -11.45
CA SER A 46 -21.34 15.14 -11.90
C SER A 46 -19.85 15.05 -12.26
N THR A 47 -19.55 15.41 -13.50
CA THR A 47 -18.21 15.55 -14.07
C THR A 47 -17.56 16.84 -13.56
N TYR A 48 -16.37 16.71 -12.98
CA TYR A 48 -15.51 17.78 -12.44
C TYR A 48 -16.12 18.55 -11.26
N VAL A 49 -15.65 18.24 -10.06
CA VAL A 49 -15.87 19.08 -8.87
C VAL A 49 -14.52 19.26 -8.17
N THR A 50 -13.87 20.38 -8.48
CA THR A 50 -12.67 20.94 -7.82
C THR A 50 -13.10 21.75 -6.61
N ASP A 51 -13.89 21.15 -5.72
CA ASP A 51 -14.39 21.86 -4.55
C ASP A 51 -14.24 20.95 -3.33
N ALA A 52 -13.65 21.47 -2.26
CA ALA A 52 -13.46 20.80 -0.97
C ALA A 52 -14.76 20.16 -0.40
N ASN A 53 -15.92 20.56 -0.91
CA ASN A 53 -17.23 19.99 -0.60
C ASN A 53 -17.49 18.60 -1.24
N ALA A 54 -16.66 18.13 -2.18
CA ALA A 54 -16.78 16.80 -2.79
C ALA A 54 -16.32 15.65 -1.86
N PHE A 55 -15.78 15.96 -0.68
CA PHE A 55 -15.34 14.95 0.31
C PHE A 55 -16.49 14.20 1.02
N PHE A 56 -17.71 14.74 1.01
CA PHE A 56 -18.72 14.39 2.04
C PHE A 56 -19.85 13.42 1.66
N ALA A 57 -19.64 12.51 0.71
CA ALA A 57 -20.59 11.41 0.44
C ALA A 57 -20.01 10.01 0.73
N GLY A 58 -19.17 9.89 1.75
CA GLY A 58 -18.62 8.59 2.20
C GLY A 58 -19.42 7.96 3.33
N ARG A 59 -19.36 6.63 3.46
CA ARG A 59 -19.97 5.93 4.60
C ARG A 59 -19.00 5.91 5.78
N ARG A 60 -19.49 6.23 6.99
CA ARG A 60 -18.72 6.07 8.24
C ARG A 60 -18.55 4.59 8.56
N ILE A 61 -17.31 4.17 8.83
CA ILE A 61 -16.98 2.77 9.12
C ILE A 61 -17.08 2.50 10.63
N LYS A 62 -17.62 1.33 10.99
CA LYS A 62 -17.66 0.87 12.39
C LYS A 62 -16.36 0.13 12.74
N PRO A 63 -15.88 0.16 14.01
CA PRO A 63 -14.61 -0.47 14.40
C PRO A 63 -14.46 -1.95 14.01
N GLN A 64 -15.53 -2.75 14.06
CA GLN A 64 -15.50 -4.15 13.64
C GLN A 64 -15.39 -4.32 12.10
N ALA A 65 -15.91 -3.35 11.35
CA ALA A 65 -15.82 -3.34 9.89
C ALA A 65 -14.45 -2.88 9.38
N TRP A 66 -13.58 -2.34 10.25
CA TRP A 66 -12.21 -2.00 9.88
C TRP A 66 -11.44 -3.17 9.26
N ARG A 67 -11.60 -4.40 9.80
CA ARG A 67 -10.88 -5.59 9.31
C ARG A 67 -11.18 -5.92 7.86
N VAL A 68 -12.41 -5.65 7.40
CA VAL A 68 -12.78 -5.88 5.99
C VAL A 68 -12.24 -4.80 5.05
N HIS A 69 -11.62 -3.75 5.59
CA HIS A 69 -11.03 -2.62 4.88
C HIS A 69 -9.51 -2.52 5.10
N TYR A 70 -8.84 -3.65 5.35
CA TYR A 70 -7.39 -3.70 5.54
C TYR A 70 -6.62 -3.06 4.35
N ASP A 71 -7.07 -3.31 3.14
CA ASP A 71 -6.61 -2.70 1.89
C ASP A 71 -6.67 -1.16 1.93
N ARG A 72 -7.79 -0.59 2.38
CA ARG A 72 -7.93 0.85 2.56
C ARG A 72 -7.13 1.39 3.74
N GLY A 73 -6.95 0.56 4.77
CA GLY A 73 -6.02 0.82 5.85
C GLY A 73 -4.58 0.96 5.37
N LEU A 74 -4.14 0.12 4.42
CA LEU A 74 -2.85 0.26 3.76
C LEU A 74 -2.76 1.58 2.98
N CYS A 75 -3.79 1.94 2.21
CA CYS A 75 -3.85 3.24 1.51
C CYS A 75 -3.69 4.43 2.48
N ALA A 76 -4.43 4.44 3.60
CA ALA A 76 -4.33 5.50 4.61
C ALA A 76 -2.93 5.56 5.25
N ARG A 77 -2.35 4.41 5.58
CA ARG A 77 -0.99 4.32 6.15
C ARG A 77 0.09 4.76 5.17
N LEU A 78 -0.06 4.47 3.87
CA LEU A 78 0.85 4.96 2.82
C LEU A 78 0.80 6.47 2.70
N ALA A 79 -0.40 7.05 2.69
CA ALA A 79 -0.58 8.49 2.68
C ALA A 79 0.05 9.15 3.91
N LEU A 80 -0.17 8.59 5.10
CA LEU A 80 0.43 9.08 6.33
C LEU A 80 1.96 8.96 6.32
N TYR A 81 2.51 7.88 5.75
CA TYR A 81 3.95 7.75 5.55
C TYR A 81 4.50 8.85 4.63
N CYS A 82 3.83 9.13 3.51
CA CYS A 82 4.19 10.24 2.62
C CYS A 82 4.19 11.59 3.37
N TYR A 83 3.13 11.87 4.12
CA TYR A 83 3.03 13.08 4.93
C TYR A 83 4.16 13.19 5.96
N ASN A 84 4.41 12.12 6.72
CA ASN A 84 5.47 12.06 7.72
C ASN A 84 6.85 12.29 7.09
N LEU A 85 7.11 11.68 5.94
CA LEU A 85 8.38 11.83 5.22
C LEU A 85 8.61 13.27 4.77
N GLN A 86 7.59 13.92 4.20
CA GLN A 86 7.71 15.30 3.68
C GLN A 86 7.77 16.36 4.77
N ASN A 87 7.08 16.15 5.90
CA ASN A 87 6.97 17.12 6.98
C ASN A 87 7.92 16.86 8.15
N GLY A 88 8.66 15.75 8.14
CA GLY A 88 9.53 15.34 9.25
C GLY A 88 8.75 15.01 10.53
N THR A 89 7.51 14.53 10.39
CA THR A 89 6.64 14.14 11.51
C THR A 89 6.68 12.63 11.73
N ALA A 90 6.06 12.16 12.82
CA ALA A 90 6.03 10.74 13.19
C ALA A 90 4.65 10.33 13.70
N TYR A 91 3.59 10.71 12.99
CA TYR A 91 2.22 10.32 13.34
C TYR A 91 2.00 8.83 13.08
N ASP A 92 1.31 8.16 14.00
CA ASP A 92 0.90 6.76 13.88
C ASP A 92 -0.59 6.68 13.52
N PHE A 93 -0.89 5.86 12.53
CA PHE A 93 -2.26 5.60 12.09
C PHE A 93 -3.08 4.97 13.23
N GLN A 94 -4.30 5.49 13.45
CA GLN A 94 -5.19 4.99 14.49
C GLN A 94 -6.40 4.27 13.91
N VAL A 95 -7.21 4.94 13.10
CA VAL A 95 -8.49 4.38 12.61
C VAL A 95 -8.98 5.10 11.37
N ILE A 96 -9.61 4.39 10.44
CA ILE A 96 -10.40 5.03 9.39
C ILE A 96 -11.76 5.46 9.92
N ILE A 97 -12.10 6.72 9.66
CA ILE A 97 -13.40 7.32 9.98
C ILE A 97 -14.38 7.12 8.83
N GLN A 98 -13.95 7.41 7.61
CA GLN A 98 -14.81 7.43 6.43
C GLN A 98 -14.05 7.01 5.17
N ILE A 99 -14.76 6.32 4.27
CA ILE A 99 -14.25 5.99 2.94
C ILE A 99 -15.32 6.38 1.90
N HIS A 100 -14.85 6.99 0.82
CA HIS A 100 -15.60 7.17 -0.41
C HIS A 100 -14.75 6.64 -1.57
N GLU A 101 -15.38 5.96 -2.53
CA GLU A 101 -14.68 5.35 -3.65
C GLU A 101 -15.27 5.80 -4.98
N GLN A 102 -14.38 6.09 -5.92
CA GLN A 102 -14.72 6.29 -7.32
C GLN A 102 -14.01 5.24 -8.17
N ASN A 103 -14.76 4.25 -8.63
CA ASN A 103 -14.26 3.22 -9.54
C ASN A 103 -14.19 3.77 -10.98
N ARG A 104 -13.05 3.59 -11.63
CA ARG A 104 -12.84 3.85 -13.06
C ARG A 104 -12.50 2.54 -13.76
N LEU A 105 -12.51 2.53 -15.08
CA LEU A 105 -12.21 1.33 -15.87
C LEU A 105 -10.80 0.77 -15.63
N SER A 106 -9.83 1.62 -15.25
CA SER A 106 -8.42 1.25 -15.12
C SER A 106 -7.83 1.44 -13.72
N PHE A 107 -8.57 2.00 -12.77
CA PHE A 107 -8.14 2.22 -11.38
C PHE A 107 -9.33 2.59 -10.49
N THR A 108 -9.15 2.48 -9.19
CA THR A 108 -10.07 3.03 -8.17
C THR A 108 -9.42 4.23 -7.51
N LYS A 109 -10.22 5.27 -7.24
CA LYS A 109 -9.83 6.34 -6.30
C LYS A 109 -10.51 6.09 -4.97
N SER A 110 -9.74 5.97 -3.91
CA SER A 110 -10.24 6.00 -2.54
C SER A 110 -9.95 7.34 -1.89
N PHE A 111 -11.02 8.00 -1.45
CA PHE A 111 -10.98 9.17 -0.59
C PHE A 111 -11.21 8.68 0.83
N ILE A 112 -10.22 8.88 1.71
CA ILE A 112 -10.21 8.30 3.04
C ILE A 112 -10.01 9.41 4.06
N THR A 113 -10.88 9.43 5.07
CA THR A 113 -10.70 10.24 6.27
C THR A 113 -10.31 9.32 7.41
N PHE A 114 -9.23 9.62 8.11
CA PHE A 114 -8.69 8.76 9.17
C PHE A 114 -8.05 9.57 10.28
N ASP A 115 -8.02 9.02 11.48
CA ASP A 115 -7.33 9.62 12.62
C ASP A 115 -5.91 9.06 12.72
N ALA A 116 -4.97 9.94 13.06
CA ALA A 116 -3.62 9.58 13.43
C ALA A 116 -3.19 10.31 14.71
N VAL A 117 -2.35 9.66 15.51
CA VAL A 117 -1.89 10.18 16.80
C VAL A 117 -0.41 10.49 16.75
N ASN A 118 0.01 11.56 17.42
CA ASN A 118 1.43 11.73 17.71
C ASN A 118 1.79 10.78 18.85
N PRO A 119 2.75 9.84 18.70
CA PRO A 119 3.13 8.94 19.78
C PRO A 119 3.63 9.65 21.04
N SER A 120 4.11 10.90 20.89
CA SER A 120 4.54 11.76 22.01
C SER A 120 3.37 12.46 22.71
N ASP A 121 2.21 12.58 22.06
CA ASP A 121 0.97 13.10 22.64
C ASP A 121 -0.24 12.30 22.11
N PRO A 122 -0.49 11.11 22.68
CA PRO A 122 -1.55 10.23 22.21
C PRO A 122 -2.96 10.73 22.56
N THR A 123 -3.08 11.85 23.29
CA THR A 123 -4.38 12.35 23.78
C THR A 123 -5.07 13.29 22.80
N SER A 124 -4.37 13.73 21.76
CA SER A 124 -4.87 14.66 20.76
C SER A 124 -4.72 14.09 19.34
N PRO A 125 -5.58 13.15 18.92
CA PRO A 125 -5.58 12.66 17.55
C PRO A 125 -5.88 13.80 16.58
N LEU A 126 -5.26 13.72 15.39
CA LEU A 126 -5.55 14.60 14.27
C LEU A 126 -6.28 13.81 13.20
N THR A 127 -7.31 14.43 12.62
CA THR A 127 -7.99 13.91 11.46
C THR A 127 -7.20 14.25 10.20
N PHE A 128 -6.97 13.26 9.35
CA PHE A 128 -6.34 13.38 8.05
C PHE A 128 -7.33 13.04 6.93
N GLU A 129 -7.12 13.68 5.80
CA GLU A 129 -7.78 13.43 4.53
C GLU A 129 -6.75 12.97 3.50
N THR A 130 -7.06 11.89 2.77
CA THR A 130 -6.23 11.39 1.69
C THR A 130 -7.05 11.00 0.47
N CYS A 131 -6.42 11.10 -0.70
CA CYS A 131 -6.89 10.56 -1.97
C CYS A 131 -5.81 9.63 -2.52
N VAL A 132 -6.16 8.35 -2.71
CA VAL A 132 -5.25 7.33 -3.24
C VAL A 132 -5.86 6.74 -4.50
N LYS A 133 -5.14 6.80 -5.62
CA LYS A 133 -5.42 5.99 -6.81
C LYS A 133 -4.74 4.64 -6.64
N HIS A 134 -5.41 3.56 -7.01
CA HIS A 134 -4.82 2.23 -6.95
C HIS A 134 -5.48 1.29 -7.95
N VAL A 135 -4.75 0.24 -8.30
CA VAL A 135 -5.23 -0.85 -9.14
C VAL A 135 -5.09 -2.13 -8.32
N ASP A 136 -6.05 -2.36 -7.44
CA ASP A 136 -6.17 -3.56 -6.60
C ASP A 136 -7.46 -4.34 -6.89
N ASP A 137 -8.15 -4.04 -8.00
CA ASP A 137 -9.37 -4.73 -8.37
C ASP A 137 -9.09 -6.22 -8.68
N GLN A 138 -9.82 -7.11 -8.02
CA GLN A 138 -9.69 -8.55 -8.10
C GLN A 138 -10.07 -9.12 -9.48
N VAL A 139 -10.68 -8.31 -10.35
CA VAL A 139 -11.24 -8.74 -11.64
C VAL A 139 -10.18 -8.91 -12.73
N THR A 140 -9.04 -8.23 -12.60
CA THR A 140 -7.92 -8.37 -13.54
C THR A 140 -6.71 -8.85 -12.78
N PHE A 141 -6.17 -10.00 -13.18
CA PHE A 141 -4.86 -10.48 -12.77
C PHE A 141 -3.81 -9.49 -13.29
N VAL A 142 -3.65 -8.36 -12.61
CA VAL A 142 -2.60 -7.39 -12.93
C VAL A 142 -1.37 -7.88 -12.17
N PRO A 143 -0.32 -8.34 -12.85
CA PRO A 143 0.88 -8.86 -12.19
C PRO A 143 1.65 -7.78 -11.39
N LYS A 144 1.23 -6.51 -11.51
CA LYS A 144 1.84 -5.33 -10.90
C LYS A 144 0.74 -4.46 -10.30
N LEU A 145 0.63 -4.47 -8.96
CA LEU A 145 -0.23 -3.52 -8.27
C LEU A 145 0.56 -2.24 -7.99
N TRP A 146 -0.15 -1.12 -8.00
CA TRP A 146 0.40 0.16 -7.62
C TRP A 146 -0.62 1.00 -6.86
N TRP A 147 -0.09 1.90 -6.04
CA TRP A 147 -0.81 2.88 -5.25
C TRP A 147 -0.18 4.24 -5.44
N GLU A 148 -0.98 5.27 -5.67
CA GLU A 148 -0.54 6.65 -5.86
C GLU A 148 -1.35 7.55 -4.94
N THR A 149 -0.70 8.07 -3.91
CA THR A 149 -1.28 9.10 -3.06
C THR A 149 -1.20 10.42 -3.81
N HIS A 150 -2.30 11.14 -3.87
CA HIS A 150 -2.37 12.50 -4.41
C HIS A 150 -2.50 13.54 -3.32
N ILE A 151 -3.01 13.14 -2.17
CA ILE A 151 -3.26 14.05 -1.06
C ILE A 151 -2.95 13.29 0.21
N CYS A 152 -2.29 13.94 1.15
CA CYS A 152 -2.39 13.59 2.55
C CYS A 152 -2.23 14.87 3.35
N ARG A 153 -3.28 15.27 4.06
CA ARG A 153 -3.29 16.54 4.78
C ARG A 153 -4.16 16.45 6.03
N VAL A 154 -3.89 17.32 6.99
CA VAL A 154 -4.78 17.48 8.16
C VAL A 154 -6.09 18.12 7.69
N GLU A 155 -7.22 17.62 8.18
CA GLU A 155 -8.55 18.13 7.84
C GLU A 155 -8.63 19.66 7.99
N GLY A 156 -9.22 20.34 7.00
CA GLY A 156 -9.38 21.80 6.99
C GLY A 156 -8.15 22.59 6.53
N SER A 157 -7.11 21.94 5.99
CA SER A 157 -5.98 22.61 5.33
C SER A 157 -6.27 22.96 3.86
N ASP A 158 -5.42 23.82 3.28
CA ASP A 158 -5.58 24.39 1.93
C ASP A 158 -5.71 23.34 0.81
N GLU A 159 -6.26 23.77 -0.32
CA GLU A 159 -6.52 22.94 -1.51
C GLU A 159 -5.25 22.27 -2.03
N ALA A 160 -5.35 20.98 -2.34
CA ALA A 160 -4.23 20.15 -2.79
C ALA A 160 -4.26 19.96 -4.31
N ASP A 161 -3.08 19.78 -4.90
CA ASP A 161 -2.97 19.37 -6.30
C ASP A 161 -3.36 17.89 -6.42
N TYR A 162 -4.16 17.53 -7.43
CA TYR A 162 -4.61 16.16 -7.66
C TYR A 162 -3.90 15.52 -8.87
N GLU A 163 -3.01 16.25 -9.54
CA GLU A 163 -2.35 15.85 -10.78
C GLU A 163 -0.91 15.42 -10.52
N TRP A 164 -0.62 14.15 -10.80
CA TRP A 164 0.73 13.60 -10.74
C TRP A 164 1.61 14.21 -11.85
N ASP A 165 2.79 14.70 -11.48
CA ASP A 165 3.78 15.21 -12.43
C ASP A 165 4.79 14.12 -12.83
N GLU A 166 4.47 13.40 -13.91
CA GLU A 166 5.39 12.41 -14.50
C GLU A 166 6.72 13.01 -14.96
N GLY A 167 6.75 14.31 -15.29
CA GLY A 167 7.97 14.99 -15.74
C GLY A 167 8.98 15.19 -14.60
N ALA A 168 8.51 15.31 -13.36
CA ALA A 168 9.35 15.54 -12.18
C ALA A 168 10.06 14.28 -11.66
N VAL A 169 9.54 13.09 -11.96
CA VAL A 169 10.17 11.83 -11.58
C VAL A 169 11.43 11.60 -12.44
N ASN A 170 12.53 11.16 -11.83
CA ASN A 170 13.75 10.82 -12.57
C ASN A 170 13.51 9.60 -13.47
N ASP A 171 13.97 9.68 -14.72
CA ASP A 171 13.75 8.65 -15.76
C ASP A 171 14.23 7.25 -15.34
N TYR A 172 15.25 7.17 -14.48
CA TYR A 172 15.73 5.91 -13.88
C TYR A 172 14.61 5.07 -13.22
N TYR A 173 13.57 5.73 -12.68
CA TYR A 173 12.48 5.07 -11.98
C TYR A 173 11.21 4.89 -12.84
N LYS A 174 11.24 5.28 -14.12
CA LYS A 174 10.07 5.19 -15.02
C LYS A 174 10.01 3.89 -15.82
N ASP A 175 11.12 3.17 -15.92
CA ASP A 175 11.22 1.93 -16.68
C ASP A 175 10.49 0.76 -16.00
N GLU A 176 10.52 -0.42 -16.60
CA GLU A 176 9.93 -1.63 -15.99
C GLU A 176 10.49 -1.90 -14.59
N MET A 177 9.65 -2.44 -13.69
CA MET A 177 10.07 -2.89 -12.36
C MET A 177 11.32 -3.78 -12.47
N PRO A 178 12.42 -3.50 -11.75
CA PRO A 178 13.62 -4.30 -11.89
C PRO A 178 13.39 -5.71 -11.34
N GLU A 179 14.15 -6.65 -11.89
CA GLU A 179 14.27 -7.98 -11.33
C GLU A 179 14.94 -7.96 -9.96
N TRP A 180 14.84 -9.08 -9.24
CA TRP A 180 15.52 -9.25 -7.97
C TRP A 180 17.05 -9.05 -8.10
N LEU A 181 17.68 -8.48 -7.08
CA LEU A 181 19.11 -8.17 -7.08
C LEU A 181 19.99 -9.41 -7.34
N SER A 182 20.97 -9.21 -8.22
CA SER A 182 22.15 -10.07 -8.33
C SER A 182 23.23 -9.66 -7.32
N ASP A 183 24.11 -10.60 -6.97
CA ASP A 183 25.14 -10.40 -5.94
C ASP A 183 26.07 -9.21 -6.22
N ASP A 184 26.36 -8.93 -7.50
CA ASP A 184 27.19 -7.81 -7.94
C ASP A 184 26.48 -6.45 -7.81
N ARG A 185 25.17 -6.40 -8.08
CA ARG A 185 24.36 -5.18 -7.90
C ARG A 185 24.17 -4.84 -6.44
N GLN A 186 24.00 -5.85 -5.59
CA GLN A 186 23.83 -5.66 -4.15
C GLN A 186 24.99 -4.90 -3.50
N GLN A 187 26.22 -5.03 -4.02
CA GLN A 187 27.40 -4.31 -3.51
C GLN A 187 27.31 -2.78 -3.68
N ARG A 188 26.46 -2.28 -4.58
CA ARG A 188 26.24 -0.85 -4.84
C ARG A 188 25.04 -0.29 -4.07
N CYS A 189 24.26 -1.17 -3.45
CA CYS A 189 23.08 -0.83 -2.68
C CYS A 189 23.42 -0.64 -1.20
N TYR A 190 22.52 0.01 -0.48
CA TYR A 190 22.59 0.05 0.97
C TYR A 190 21.89 -1.16 1.57
N VAL A 191 22.61 -1.91 2.41
CA VAL A 191 22.03 -3.02 3.18
C VAL A 191 21.62 -2.47 4.53
N VAL A 192 20.32 -2.53 4.83
CA VAL A 192 19.76 -1.99 6.06
C VAL A 192 20.19 -2.87 7.24
N GLU A 193 20.71 -2.25 8.30
CA GLU A 193 21.13 -2.98 9.48
C GLU A 193 19.93 -3.55 10.25
N GLN A 194 20.11 -4.68 10.93
CA GLN A 194 19.03 -5.30 11.74
C GLN A 194 18.52 -4.36 12.85
N SER A 195 19.40 -3.55 13.43
CA SER A 195 19.05 -2.47 14.37
C SER A 195 18.11 -1.44 13.75
N GLU A 196 18.34 -1.06 12.48
CA GLU A 196 17.53 -0.09 11.76
C GLU A 196 16.16 -0.67 11.34
N LEU A 197 16.09 -1.96 10.99
CA LEU A 197 14.82 -2.64 10.69
C LEU A 197 13.85 -2.62 11.87
N HIS A 198 14.37 -2.64 13.09
CA HIS A 198 13.59 -2.64 14.34
C HIS A 198 13.49 -1.25 14.99
N ASP A 199 14.09 -0.22 14.40
CA ASP A 199 13.94 1.16 14.89
C ASP A 199 12.51 1.65 14.59
N LYS A 200 11.86 2.23 15.60
CA LYS A 200 10.53 2.85 15.47
C LYS A 200 10.50 3.93 14.37
N LYS A 201 11.61 4.63 14.14
CA LYS A 201 11.74 5.63 13.06
C LYS A 201 11.56 5.01 11.67
N ASN A 202 11.90 3.74 11.53
CA ASN A 202 11.75 2.96 10.30
C ASN A 202 10.53 2.04 10.32
N GLY A 203 9.54 2.33 11.18
CA GLY A 203 8.28 1.57 11.30
C GLY A 203 7.44 1.51 10.00
N TRP A 204 7.85 2.24 8.96
CA TRP A 204 7.29 2.16 7.61
C TRP A 204 7.89 1.03 6.74
N LEU A 205 9.05 0.45 7.10
CA LEU A 205 9.61 -0.71 6.36
C LEU A 205 8.69 -1.94 6.45
N PRO A 206 8.10 -2.28 7.61
CA PRO A 206 7.05 -3.29 7.69
C PRO A 206 5.82 -2.95 6.83
N LEU A 207 5.48 -1.67 6.65
CA LEU A 207 4.36 -1.27 5.77
C LEU A 207 4.64 -1.68 4.31
N LEU A 208 5.88 -1.52 3.81
CA LEU A 208 6.23 -1.99 2.46
C LEU A 208 6.12 -3.52 2.34
N THR A 209 6.43 -4.24 3.42
CA THR A 209 6.26 -5.69 3.49
C THR A 209 4.78 -6.09 3.43
N GLU A 210 3.91 -5.34 4.11
CA GLU A 210 2.46 -5.53 4.05
C GLU A 210 1.91 -5.31 2.63
N PHE A 211 2.35 -4.25 1.92
CA PHE A 211 1.98 -4.04 0.51
C PHE A 211 2.45 -5.18 -0.41
N ALA A 212 3.65 -5.70 -0.18
CA ALA A 212 4.17 -6.84 -0.93
C ALA A 212 3.34 -8.11 -0.72
N PHE A 213 3.00 -8.42 0.52
CA PHE A 213 2.16 -9.58 0.82
C PHE A 213 0.75 -9.40 0.26
N PHE A 214 0.16 -8.21 0.39
CA PHE A 214 -1.11 -7.87 -0.22
C PHE A 214 -1.07 -8.07 -1.74
N THR A 215 -0.02 -7.59 -2.41
CA THR A 215 0.18 -7.78 -3.87
C THR A 215 0.15 -9.25 -4.29
N LYS A 216 0.72 -10.15 -3.48
CA LYS A 216 0.76 -11.58 -3.80
C LYS A 216 -0.61 -12.26 -3.63
N TRP A 217 -1.37 -11.83 -2.63
CA TRP A 217 -2.57 -12.54 -2.14
C TRP A 217 -3.89 -11.83 -2.40
N ASN A 218 -3.87 -10.61 -2.94
CA ASN A 218 -5.06 -9.93 -3.39
C ASN A 218 -5.73 -10.72 -4.53
N GLY A 219 -7.02 -11.02 -4.39
CA GLY A 219 -7.76 -11.95 -5.26
C GLY A 219 -8.00 -13.32 -4.59
N PRO A 220 -6.94 -14.11 -4.32
CA PRO A 220 -7.06 -15.35 -3.54
C PRO A 220 -7.64 -15.19 -2.16
N LEU A 221 -7.26 -14.13 -1.46
CA LEU A 221 -7.69 -13.86 -0.09
C LEU A 221 -8.46 -12.56 -0.07
N SER A 222 -9.47 -12.50 0.79
CA SER A 222 -10.10 -11.24 1.16
C SER A 222 -9.13 -10.38 1.98
N PRO A 223 -9.28 -9.04 1.99
CA PRO A 223 -8.42 -8.17 2.80
C PRO A 223 -8.33 -8.58 4.27
N GLY A 224 -9.42 -9.06 4.86
CA GLY A 224 -9.42 -9.55 6.25
C GLY A 224 -8.63 -10.85 6.44
N GLU A 225 -8.69 -11.78 5.48
CA GLU A 225 -7.87 -13.01 5.52
C GLU A 225 -6.36 -12.70 5.36
N ILE A 226 -6.03 -11.64 4.61
CA ILE A 226 -4.65 -11.13 4.49
C ILE A 226 -4.21 -10.49 5.82
N GLU A 227 -5.07 -9.72 6.48
CA GLU A 227 -4.81 -9.14 7.80
C GLU A 227 -4.52 -10.22 8.85
N ASP A 228 -5.30 -11.31 8.84
CA ASP A 228 -5.14 -12.43 9.77
C ASP A 228 -3.80 -13.18 9.58
N CYS A 229 -3.08 -13.00 8.46
CA CYS A 229 -1.75 -13.60 8.25
C CYS A 229 -0.61 -12.86 8.98
N ARG A 230 -0.89 -11.74 9.66
CA ARG A 230 0.11 -10.97 10.40
C ARG A 230 0.48 -11.71 11.71
N PRO A 231 1.73 -11.60 12.20
CA PRO A 231 2.78 -10.68 11.74
C PRO A 231 3.61 -11.20 10.56
N LEU A 232 3.97 -10.27 9.66
CA LEU A 232 4.98 -10.47 8.63
C LEU A 232 6.35 -10.06 9.20
N ILE A 233 7.33 -10.95 9.17
CA ILE A 233 8.67 -10.69 9.71
C ILE A 233 9.58 -10.26 8.57
N THR A 234 9.84 -8.95 8.46
CA THR A 234 10.85 -8.41 7.55
C THR A 234 12.25 -8.90 7.97
N GLN A 235 12.88 -9.72 7.13
CA GLN A 235 14.17 -10.35 7.44
C GLN A 235 15.36 -9.51 6.96
N HIS A 236 15.25 -8.94 5.76
CA HIS A 236 16.35 -8.24 5.11
C HIS A 236 15.79 -7.21 4.13
N VAL A 237 16.38 -6.02 4.12
CA VAL A 237 16.04 -4.94 3.20
C VAL A 237 17.32 -4.42 2.56
N VAL A 238 17.31 -4.31 1.25
CA VAL A 238 18.35 -3.64 0.47
C VAL A 238 17.73 -2.46 -0.27
N VAL A 239 18.38 -1.31 -0.23
CA VAL A 239 17.90 -0.07 -0.83
C VAL A 239 18.82 0.37 -1.96
N GLU A 240 18.23 0.57 -3.13
CA GLU A 240 18.88 1.12 -4.30
C GLU A 240 18.30 2.48 -4.64
N THR A 241 19.20 3.42 -4.94
CA THR A 241 18.86 4.79 -5.32
C THR A 241 19.79 5.24 -6.44
N HIS A 242 19.40 6.28 -7.17
CA HIS A 242 20.21 6.91 -8.21
C HIS A 242 21.41 7.72 -7.64
N GLY A 243 21.49 7.90 -6.31
CA GLY A 243 22.62 8.54 -5.63
C GLY A 243 22.64 10.07 -5.68
N GLU A 244 21.55 10.70 -6.14
CA GLU A 244 21.43 12.16 -6.16
C GLU A 244 21.00 12.69 -4.77
N GLY A 245 21.86 13.49 -4.14
CA GLY A 245 21.52 14.25 -2.91
C GLY A 245 21.76 13.53 -1.58
N GLU A 246 22.16 12.26 -1.61
CA GLU A 246 22.49 11.46 -0.41
C GLU A 246 23.91 11.79 0.07
N LYS A 247 24.07 12.05 1.37
CA LYS A 247 25.38 12.34 1.98
C LYS A 247 25.94 11.12 2.70
N GLU A 248 25.05 10.31 3.26
CA GLU A 248 25.39 9.10 4.00
C GLU A 248 24.55 7.91 3.52
N PRO A 249 25.04 6.66 3.64
CA PRO A 249 24.31 5.48 3.17
C PRO A 249 22.88 5.36 3.72
N ARG A 250 22.65 5.77 4.98
CA ARG A 250 21.33 5.78 5.63
C ARG A 250 20.34 6.77 5.02
N ASP A 251 20.81 7.82 4.34
CA ASP A 251 19.93 8.78 3.67
C ASP A 251 19.11 8.11 2.56
N LYS A 252 19.60 6.98 2.02
CA LYS A 252 18.89 6.15 1.05
C LYS A 252 17.55 5.63 1.56
N LEU A 253 17.42 5.38 2.86
CA LEU A 253 16.17 4.92 3.47
C LEU A 253 15.05 5.96 3.36
N ILE A 254 15.41 7.24 3.44
CA ILE A 254 14.46 8.36 3.41
C ILE A 254 14.47 9.10 2.07
N ALA A 255 15.20 8.59 1.08
CA ALA A 255 15.28 9.17 -0.25
C ALA A 255 13.87 9.28 -0.86
N ALA A 256 13.59 10.38 -1.57
CA ALA A 256 12.30 10.60 -2.22
C ALA A 256 11.97 9.47 -3.20
N ASN A 257 12.95 9.09 -4.01
CA ASN A 257 12.86 7.99 -4.97
C ASN A 257 13.83 6.87 -4.57
N ALA A 258 13.34 5.64 -4.47
CA ALA A 258 14.14 4.49 -4.08
C ALA A 258 13.50 3.17 -4.53
N ILE A 259 14.32 2.14 -4.68
CA ILE A 259 13.90 0.76 -4.92
C ILE A 259 14.32 -0.08 -3.73
N PHE A 260 13.37 -0.76 -3.13
CA PHE A 260 13.55 -1.62 -1.97
C PHE A 260 13.43 -3.08 -2.39
N TYR A 261 14.43 -3.88 -2.02
CA TYR A 261 14.42 -5.32 -2.18
C TYR A 261 14.27 -5.94 -0.81
N ILE A 262 13.13 -6.57 -0.57
CA ILE A 262 12.70 -6.99 0.75
C ILE A 262 12.56 -8.51 0.76
N THR A 263 13.20 -9.17 1.73
CA THR A 263 12.86 -10.56 2.07
C THR A 263 12.12 -10.59 3.39
N PHE A 264 11.05 -11.37 3.46
CA PHE A 264 10.26 -11.50 4.67
C PHE A 264 9.66 -12.89 4.79
N ASP A 265 9.34 -13.27 6.02
CA ASP A 265 8.64 -14.53 6.32
C ASP A 265 7.24 -14.22 6.84
N CYS A 266 6.27 -15.08 6.52
CA CYS A 266 4.94 -15.05 7.12
C CYS A 266 4.82 -16.20 8.12
N VAL A 267 4.62 -15.90 9.40
CA VAL A 267 4.63 -16.92 10.48
C VAL A 267 3.32 -17.70 10.52
N GLU A 268 2.21 -17.01 10.27
CA GLU A 268 0.86 -17.58 10.28
C GLU A 268 0.48 -18.13 8.90
N ASP A 269 1.35 -17.99 7.90
CA ASP A 269 1.23 -18.72 6.65
C ASP A 269 1.27 -20.23 6.96
N PRO A 270 0.19 -20.98 6.67
CA PRO A 270 0.12 -22.42 6.95
C PRO A 270 1.18 -23.22 6.18
N THR A 271 1.94 -22.61 5.28
CA THR A 271 3.01 -23.23 4.51
C THR A 271 4.42 -22.68 4.80
N LYS A 272 4.60 -21.83 5.82
CA LYS A 272 5.89 -21.21 6.17
C LYS A 272 6.62 -20.68 4.93
N GLY A 273 6.02 -19.72 4.25
CA GLY A 273 6.61 -19.11 3.05
C GLY A 273 7.65 -18.05 3.40
N ARG A 274 8.83 -18.16 2.77
CA ARG A 274 9.73 -17.02 2.60
C ARG A 274 9.35 -16.30 1.32
N TYR A 275 9.33 -14.98 1.37
CA TYR A 275 8.93 -14.11 0.26
C TYR A 275 10.05 -13.16 -0.11
N ARG A 276 10.02 -12.73 -1.38
CA ARG A 276 10.86 -11.69 -1.96
C ARG A 276 9.96 -10.65 -2.62
N ALA A 277 10.26 -9.39 -2.38
CA ALA A 277 9.51 -8.28 -2.96
C ALA A 277 10.43 -7.20 -3.49
N VAL A 278 10.06 -6.64 -4.63
CA VAL A 278 10.65 -5.43 -5.19
C VAL A 278 9.60 -4.34 -5.07
N VAL A 279 9.96 -3.28 -4.37
CA VAL A 279 9.08 -2.14 -4.12
C VAL A 279 9.76 -0.89 -4.65
N ARG A 280 9.18 -0.26 -5.66
CA ARG A 280 9.65 1.04 -6.15
C ARG A 280 8.79 2.14 -5.55
N LYS A 281 9.45 3.08 -4.88
CA LYS A 281 8.85 4.31 -4.35
C LYS A 281 9.30 5.49 -5.19
N THR A 282 8.36 6.28 -5.67
CA THR A 282 8.63 7.53 -6.39
C THR A 282 7.79 8.68 -5.84
N MET A 283 8.30 9.89 -5.97
CA MET A 283 7.66 11.13 -5.58
C MET A 283 7.93 12.18 -6.66
N ASP A 284 6.92 12.98 -7.01
CA ASP A 284 7.00 14.04 -8.02
C ASP A 284 7.34 15.42 -7.41
N GLY A 285 7.61 15.46 -6.10
CA GLY A 285 7.94 16.69 -5.36
C GLY A 285 6.74 17.48 -4.86
N LYS A 286 5.50 17.12 -5.22
CA LYS A 286 4.30 17.77 -4.72
C LYS A 286 3.90 17.25 -3.32
N PRO A 287 3.31 18.10 -2.45
CA PRO A 287 2.86 17.67 -1.14
C PRO A 287 1.80 16.56 -1.22
N GLY A 288 1.94 15.50 -0.42
CA GLY A 288 1.03 14.35 -0.39
C GLY A 288 1.19 13.38 -1.57
N HIS A 289 2.12 13.64 -2.50
CA HIS A 289 2.31 12.82 -3.69
C HIS A 289 3.38 11.73 -3.48
N MET A 290 2.95 10.48 -3.58
CA MET A 290 3.83 9.31 -3.57
C MET A 290 3.22 8.16 -4.36
N ARG A 291 4.01 7.55 -5.25
CA ARG A 291 3.64 6.33 -5.95
C ARG A 291 4.46 5.16 -5.41
N LEU A 292 3.78 4.04 -5.19
CA LEU A 292 4.33 2.76 -4.79
C LEU A 292 3.96 1.72 -5.84
N GLU A 293 4.95 1.13 -6.47
CA GLU A 293 4.79 -0.01 -7.38
C GLU A 293 5.39 -1.24 -6.72
N VAL A 294 4.71 -2.38 -6.79
CA VAL A 294 5.10 -3.55 -6.01
C VAL A 294 5.02 -4.83 -6.84
N THR A 295 6.04 -5.66 -6.72
CA THR A 295 6.02 -7.08 -7.14
C THR A 295 6.42 -7.97 -5.97
N CYS A 296 5.85 -9.16 -5.90
CA CYS A 296 6.10 -10.11 -4.83
C CYS A 296 6.07 -11.54 -5.34
N SER A 297 7.07 -12.32 -4.95
CA SER A 297 7.20 -13.74 -5.27
C SER A 297 7.53 -14.56 -4.02
N ARG A 298 7.10 -15.82 -4.05
CA ARG A 298 7.49 -16.81 -3.04
C ARG A 298 8.86 -17.38 -3.41
N VAL A 299 9.70 -17.64 -2.40
CA VAL A 299 11.03 -18.26 -2.54
C VAL A 299 10.94 -19.77 -2.36
#